data_AF-A0A2K0SYC9-F1
#
_entry.id   AF-A0A2K0SYC9-F1
#
_cell.length_a   1.000
_cell.length_b   1.000
_cell.length_c   1.000
_cell.angle_alpha   90.00
_cell.angle_beta   90.00
_cell.angle_gamma   90.00
#
_symmetry.space_group_name_H-M   'P 1'
#
loop_
_entity.id
_entity.type
_entity.pdbx_description
1 polymer ?
#
loop_
_entity_poly.entity_id
_entity_poly.type
_entity_poly.pdbx_seq_one_letter_code
_entity_poly.pdbx_strand_id
1 'polypeptide(L)'
;MKAATHELEDWMESNPADNHMLEIYVISLYQSAIVKGFNAVKLLINFLTHYPPCPIPLQQLMADRDYCVEIAQISAQGILESVPRILGPLAAKGNEKSPKTVFDAVRTLWPLICVYVMEICRSEQRLAAEEYLFYIGRELGVRQGLNTYSGKLTLPQEARTPFGEHGGL
;
A
#
# COMPACT_ATOMS: atom_id res chain seq x y z
N MET A 1 -0.72 -18.30 -4.39
CA MET A 1 -0.49 -16.84 -4.35
C MET A 1 0.13 -16.31 -5.63
N LYS A 2 1.22 -16.92 -6.16
CA LYS A 2 1.87 -16.49 -7.42
C LYS A 2 0.94 -16.38 -8.64
N ALA A 3 -0.09 -17.23 -8.73
CA ALA A 3 -1.03 -17.20 -9.87
C ALA A 3 -1.85 -15.90 -9.98
N ALA A 4 -2.23 -15.29 -8.84
CA ALA A 4 -3.08 -14.08 -8.84
C ALA A 4 -2.30 -12.79 -9.11
N THR A 5 -0.98 -12.78 -8.88
CA THR A 5 -0.09 -11.68 -9.28
C THR A 5 0.20 -11.74 -10.77
N HIS A 6 0.36 -12.94 -11.35
CA HIS A 6 0.58 -13.12 -12.79
C HIS A 6 -0.63 -12.71 -13.63
N GLU A 7 -1.87 -12.98 -13.20
CA GLU A 7 -3.06 -12.62 -14.00
C GLU A 7 -3.17 -11.13 -14.30
N LEU A 8 -2.72 -10.23 -13.41
CA LEU A 8 -2.72 -8.80 -13.71
C LEU A 8 -1.50 -8.39 -14.54
N GLU A 9 -0.32 -8.93 -14.26
CA GLU A 9 0.86 -8.68 -15.10
C GLU A 9 0.57 -9.05 -16.56
N ASP A 10 -0.02 -10.24 -16.77
CA ASP A 10 -0.47 -10.73 -18.08
C ASP A 10 -1.55 -9.81 -18.68
N TRP A 11 -2.49 -9.30 -17.87
CA TRP A 11 -3.49 -8.33 -18.30
C TRP A 11 -2.88 -6.98 -18.68
N MET A 12 -1.91 -6.47 -17.91
CA MET A 12 -1.21 -5.20 -18.17
C MET A 12 -0.31 -5.29 -19.40
N GLU A 13 0.33 -6.43 -19.63
CA GLU A 13 1.10 -6.70 -20.85
C GLU A 13 0.17 -6.77 -22.08
N SER A 14 -1.03 -7.33 -21.91
CA SER A 14 -2.04 -7.44 -22.97
C SER A 14 -2.84 -6.14 -23.20
N ASN A 15 -2.81 -5.21 -22.25
CA ASN A 15 -3.52 -3.93 -22.27
C ASN A 15 -2.55 -2.81 -21.85
N PRO A 16 -1.57 -2.45 -22.71
CA PRO A 16 -0.61 -1.41 -22.40
C PRO A 16 -1.37 -0.12 -22.08
N ALA A 17 -1.23 0.35 -20.85
CA ALA A 17 -1.93 1.52 -20.35
C ALA A 17 -1.57 2.75 -21.20
N ASP A 18 -2.54 3.29 -21.92
CA ASP A 18 -2.40 4.50 -22.73
C ASP A 18 -2.44 5.75 -21.84
N ASN A 19 -1.52 5.86 -20.89
CA ASN A 19 -1.29 7.01 -20.00
C ASN A 19 -2.59 7.67 -19.44
N HIS A 20 -3.70 6.92 -19.37
CA HIS A 20 -5.01 7.47 -19.11
C HIS A 20 -5.21 7.51 -17.60
N MET A 21 -5.66 8.65 -17.07
CA MET A 21 -5.79 8.86 -15.62
C MET A 21 -6.63 7.79 -14.90
N LEU A 22 -7.59 7.18 -15.60
CA LEU A 22 -8.39 6.08 -15.08
C LEU A 22 -7.56 4.80 -14.87
N GLU A 23 -6.62 4.50 -15.76
CA GLU A 23 -5.76 3.32 -15.67
C GLU A 23 -4.78 3.47 -14.52
N ILE A 24 -4.16 4.64 -14.38
CA ILE A 24 -3.27 4.95 -13.25
C ILE A 24 -3.99 4.75 -11.91
N TYR A 25 -5.26 5.16 -11.83
CA TYR A 25 -6.10 4.94 -10.66
C TYR A 25 -6.38 3.46 -10.40
N VAL A 26 -6.79 2.70 -11.42
CA VAL A 26 -7.09 1.27 -11.29
C VAL A 26 -5.85 0.48 -10.86
N ILE A 27 -4.69 0.79 -11.44
CA ILE A 27 -3.41 0.18 -11.07
C ILE A 27 -3.09 0.50 -9.60
N SER A 28 -3.22 1.76 -9.19
CA SER A 28 -2.95 2.17 -7.79
C SER A 28 -3.91 1.53 -6.79
N LEU A 29 -5.18 1.34 -7.17
CA LEU A 29 -6.16 0.60 -6.37
C LEU A 29 -5.77 -0.88 -6.25
N TYR A 30 -5.39 -1.53 -7.33
CA TYR A 30 -4.96 -2.91 -7.30
C TYR A 30 -3.72 -3.09 -6.43
N GLN A 31 -2.71 -2.22 -6.60
CA GLN A 31 -1.53 -2.21 -5.76
C GLN A 31 -1.89 -2.03 -4.27
N SER A 32 -2.90 -1.20 -3.95
CA SER A 32 -3.38 -1.07 -2.57
C SER A 32 -4.02 -2.37 -2.03
N ALA A 33 -4.70 -3.13 -2.91
CA ALA A 33 -5.22 -4.45 -2.56
C ALA A 33 -4.11 -5.46 -2.31
N ILE A 34 -3.02 -5.43 -3.11
CA ILE A 34 -1.80 -6.21 -2.86
C ILE A 34 -1.22 -5.87 -1.50
N VAL A 35 -0.93 -4.59 -1.22
CA VAL A 35 -0.33 -4.15 0.05
C VAL A 35 -1.15 -4.65 1.23
N LYS A 36 -2.47 -4.45 1.19
CA LYS A 36 -3.38 -4.88 2.27
C LYS A 36 -3.46 -6.41 2.39
N GLY A 37 -3.56 -7.11 1.27
CA GLY A 37 -3.67 -8.57 1.22
C GLY A 37 -2.42 -9.25 1.75
N PHE A 38 -1.25 -8.87 1.25
CA PHE A 38 0.03 -9.41 1.70
C PHE A 38 0.35 -9.02 3.14
N ASN A 39 -0.09 -7.85 3.62
CA ASN A 39 -0.03 -7.54 5.05
C ASN A 39 -0.84 -8.55 5.89
N ALA A 40 -2.08 -8.85 5.49
CA ALA A 40 -2.90 -9.83 6.20
C ALA A 40 -2.28 -11.23 6.18
N VAL A 41 -1.73 -11.65 5.04
CA VAL A 41 -1.02 -12.92 4.90
C VAL A 41 0.23 -12.96 5.78
N LYS A 42 1.05 -11.91 5.79
CA LYS A 42 2.23 -11.79 6.67
C LYS A 42 1.85 -11.95 8.15
N LEU A 43 0.77 -11.30 8.59
CA LEU A 43 0.26 -11.42 9.97
C LEU A 43 -0.16 -12.86 10.31
N LEU A 44 -0.82 -13.55 9.37
CA LEU A 44 -1.18 -14.96 9.54
C LEU A 44 0.06 -15.85 9.58
N ILE A 45 1.03 -15.64 8.70
CA ILE A 45 2.28 -16.40 8.67
C ILE A 45 3.03 -16.23 9.99
N ASN A 46 3.19 -14.99 10.46
CA ASN A 46 3.77 -14.71 11.77
C ASN A 46 3.07 -15.55 12.86
N PHE A 47 1.73 -15.53 12.91
CA PHE A 47 0.97 -16.32 13.88
C PHE A 47 1.25 -17.83 13.77
N LEU A 48 1.26 -18.36 12.55
CA LEU A 48 1.50 -19.79 12.30
C LEU A 48 2.90 -20.25 12.72
N THR A 49 3.90 -19.37 12.74
CA THR A 49 5.25 -19.72 13.20
C THR A 49 5.30 -20.08 14.69
N HIS A 50 4.31 -19.62 15.47
CA HIS A 50 4.14 -19.97 16.89
C HIS A 50 3.21 -21.18 17.10
N TYR A 51 2.71 -21.82 16.04
CA TYR A 51 1.74 -22.91 16.14
C TYR A 51 2.40 -24.26 15.77
N PRO A 52 2.89 -25.05 16.74
CA PRO A 52 3.60 -26.30 16.47
C PRO A 52 2.84 -27.33 15.60
N PRO A 53 1.51 -27.43 15.66
CA PRO A 53 0.76 -28.32 14.75
C PRO A 53 0.69 -27.84 13.30
N CYS A 54 1.25 -26.68 12.95
CA CYS A 54 1.29 -26.22 11.57
C CYS A 54 2.07 -27.22 10.69
N PRO A 55 1.48 -27.74 9.60
CA PRO A 55 2.16 -28.72 8.74
C PRO A 55 3.23 -28.10 7.83
N ILE A 56 3.33 -26.77 7.78
CA ILE A 56 4.27 -26.04 6.92
C ILE A 56 5.59 -25.86 7.69
N PRO A 57 6.75 -26.23 7.12
CA PRO A 57 8.05 -26.02 7.76
C PRO A 57 8.30 -24.54 8.09
N LEU A 58 8.91 -24.26 9.25
CA LEU A 58 9.22 -22.89 9.69
C LEU A 58 10.03 -22.10 8.64
N GLN A 59 11.01 -22.74 7.99
CA GLN A 59 11.80 -22.11 6.94
C GLN A 59 10.96 -21.69 5.73
N GLN A 60 9.95 -22.48 5.36
CA GLN A 60 9.03 -22.14 4.28
C GLN A 60 8.11 -20.98 4.69
N LEU A 61 7.61 -20.98 5.93
CA LEU A 61 6.84 -19.86 6.47
C LEU A 61 7.65 -18.56 6.45
N MET A 62 8.94 -18.60 6.83
CA MET A 62 9.82 -17.43 6.76
C MET A 62 10.04 -16.95 5.33
N ALA A 63 10.31 -17.86 4.39
CA ALA A 63 10.45 -17.49 2.97
C ALA A 63 9.17 -16.88 2.40
N ASP A 64 8.01 -17.43 2.72
CA ASP A 64 6.71 -16.89 2.29
C ASP A 64 6.43 -15.52 2.92
N ARG A 65 6.81 -15.31 4.19
CA ARG A 65 6.72 -14.01 4.87
C ARG A 65 7.56 -12.97 4.14
N ASP A 66 8.82 -13.29 3.82
CA ASP A 66 9.73 -12.35 3.18
C ASP A 66 9.25 -11.98 1.77
N TYR A 67 8.72 -12.96 1.03
CA TYR A 67 8.03 -12.71 -0.24
C TYR A 67 6.84 -11.76 -0.07
N CYS A 68 6.02 -11.94 0.98
CA CYS A 68 4.90 -11.03 1.24
C CYS A 68 5.38 -9.59 1.46
N VAL A 69 6.47 -9.42 2.22
CA VAL A 69 7.06 -8.10 2.49
C VAL A 69 7.57 -7.47 1.20
N GLU A 70 8.32 -8.23 0.39
CA GLU A 70 8.87 -7.75 -0.88
C GLU A 70 7.77 -7.25 -1.83
N ILE A 71 6.76 -8.10 -2.09
CA ILE A 71 5.69 -7.76 -3.04
C ILE A 71 4.87 -6.56 -2.56
N ALA A 72 4.55 -6.49 -1.27
CA ALA A 72 3.84 -5.35 -0.70
C ALA A 72 4.66 -4.06 -0.84
N GLN A 73 5.97 -4.10 -0.59
CA GLN A 73 6.84 -2.93 -0.69
C GLN A 73 7.02 -2.46 -2.15
N ILE A 74 7.14 -3.38 -3.11
CA ILE A 74 7.17 -3.03 -4.55
C ILE A 74 5.86 -2.35 -4.95
N SER A 75 4.72 -2.88 -4.50
CA SER A 75 3.41 -2.30 -4.81
C SER A 75 3.17 -0.95 -4.15
N ALA A 76 3.61 -0.78 -2.90
CA ALA A 76 3.60 0.50 -2.21
C ALA A 76 4.44 1.56 -2.96
N GLN A 77 5.60 1.16 -3.49
CA GLN A 77 6.44 2.04 -4.30
C GLN A 77 5.74 2.46 -5.59
N GLY A 78 5.09 1.52 -6.28
CA GLY A 78 4.32 1.81 -7.49
C GLY A 78 3.19 2.82 -7.27
N ILE A 79 2.52 2.76 -6.11
CA ILE A 79 1.53 3.77 -5.70
C ILE A 79 2.18 5.14 -5.57
N LEU A 80 3.30 5.25 -4.85
CA LEU A 80 3.98 6.52 -4.61
C LEU A 80 4.47 7.17 -5.91
N GLU A 81 4.96 6.36 -6.85
CA GLU A 81 5.45 6.83 -8.15
C GLU A 81 4.31 7.29 -9.10
N SER A 82 3.09 6.81 -8.87
CA SER A 82 1.92 7.24 -9.65
C SER A 82 1.41 8.62 -9.23
N VAL A 83 1.59 8.99 -7.96
CA VAL A 83 1.04 10.23 -7.37
C VAL A 83 1.52 11.50 -8.08
N PRO A 84 2.82 11.71 -8.39
CA PRO A 84 3.26 12.89 -9.14
C PRO A 84 2.61 13.03 -10.52
N ARG A 85 2.24 11.93 -11.18
CA ARG A 85 1.55 11.99 -12.48
C ARG A 85 0.10 12.46 -12.33
N ILE A 86 -0.53 12.12 -11.21
CA ILE A 86 -1.90 12.50 -10.88
C ILE A 86 -1.96 13.94 -10.35
N LEU A 87 -1.02 14.30 -9.46
CA LEU A 87 -0.98 15.59 -8.79
C LEU A 87 -0.15 16.65 -9.53
N GLY A 88 0.77 16.26 -10.42
CA GLY A 88 1.66 17.17 -11.15
C GLY A 88 0.93 18.24 -11.97
N PRO A 89 -0.15 17.91 -12.70
CA PRO A 89 -1.00 18.91 -13.36
C PRO A 89 -1.72 19.85 -12.37
N LEU A 90 -1.84 19.49 -11.10
CA LEU A 90 -2.54 20.26 -10.06
C LEU A 90 -1.67 21.34 -9.41
N ALA A 91 -0.34 21.29 -9.60
CA ALA A 91 0.60 22.32 -9.17
C ALA A 91 0.60 23.56 -10.12
N ALA A 92 -0.10 23.48 -11.26
CA ALA A 92 -0.19 24.58 -12.23
C ALA A 92 -1.11 25.70 -11.72
N LYS A 93 -0.49 26.66 -11.03
CA LYS A 93 -0.91 28.03 -10.67
C LYS A 93 -2.34 28.47 -11.03
N GLY A 94 -3.18 28.59 -10.01
CA GLY A 94 -4.43 29.36 -9.99
C GLY A 94 -5.19 29.15 -8.68
N ASN A 95 -5.84 30.19 -8.13
CA ASN A 95 -6.64 30.09 -6.90
C ASN A 95 -7.94 29.26 -7.10
N GLU A 96 -8.29 28.93 -8.33
CA GLU A 96 -9.45 28.10 -8.67
C GLU A 96 -9.02 26.68 -9.00
N LYS A 97 -9.19 25.76 -8.04
CA LYS A 97 -9.02 24.33 -8.27
C LYS A 97 -10.25 23.83 -9.00
N SER A 98 -10.05 23.20 -10.17
CA SER A 98 -11.16 22.59 -10.88
C SER A 98 -11.78 21.46 -10.05
N PRO A 99 -13.09 21.17 -10.16
CA PRO A 99 -13.68 19.99 -9.52
C PRO A 99 -12.98 18.68 -9.89
N LYS A 100 -12.43 18.59 -11.11
CA LYS A 100 -11.62 17.47 -11.59
C LYS A 100 -10.35 17.28 -10.75
N THR A 101 -9.65 18.37 -10.45
CA THR A 101 -8.45 18.39 -9.60
C THR A 101 -8.69 17.80 -8.22
N VAL A 102 -9.80 18.22 -7.59
CA VAL A 102 -10.19 17.70 -6.27
C VAL A 102 -10.54 16.22 -6.36
N PHE A 103 -11.27 15.82 -7.40
CA PHE A 103 -11.69 14.43 -7.60
C PHE A 103 -10.52 13.48 -7.86
N ASP A 104 -9.54 13.89 -8.67
CA ASP A 104 -8.33 13.11 -8.93
C ASP A 104 -7.49 12.94 -7.66
N ALA A 105 -7.41 13.97 -6.80
CA ALA A 105 -6.77 13.86 -5.49
C ALA A 105 -7.53 12.94 -4.53
N VAL A 106 -8.87 13.01 -4.48
CA VAL A 106 -9.70 12.11 -3.66
C VAL A 106 -9.46 10.65 -4.03
N ARG A 107 -9.30 10.35 -5.32
CA ARG A 107 -8.99 9.00 -5.81
C ARG A 107 -7.65 8.46 -5.31
N THR A 108 -6.65 9.33 -5.10
CA THR A 108 -5.34 8.92 -4.56
C THR A 108 -5.32 8.68 -3.07
N LEU A 109 -6.35 9.14 -2.32
CA LEU A 109 -6.36 9.02 -0.87
C LEU A 109 -6.28 7.56 -0.41
N TRP A 110 -7.12 6.68 -0.94
CA TRP A 110 -7.18 5.30 -0.44
C TRP A 110 -5.87 4.53 -0.64
N PRO A 111 -5.24 4.53 -1.83
CA PRO A 111 -3.91 3.94 -2.00
C PRO A 111 -2.86 4.54 -1.04
N LEU A 112 -2.84 5.87 -0.88
CA LEU A 112 -1.90 6.54 0.02
C LEU A 112 -2.11 6.18 1.50
N ILE A 113 -3.37 6.13 1.96
CA ILE A 113 -3.72 5.68 3.32
C ILE A 113 -3.26 4.25 3.54
N CYS A 114 -3.44 3.37 2.54
CA CYS A 114 -2.98 2.00 2.62
C CYS A 114 -1.46 1.93 2.83
N VAL A 115 -0.67 2.71 2.07
CA VAL A 115 0.77 2.78 2.27
C VAL A 115 1.13 3.34 3.65
N TYR A 116 0.49 4.44 4.06
CA TYR A 116 0.74 5.12 5.35
C TYR A 116 0.51 4.23 6.58
N VAL A 117 -0.61 3.50 6.59
CA VAL A 117 -1.09 2.75 7.76
C VAL A 117 -0.46 1.37 7.89
N MET A 118 -0.12 0.71 6.78
CA MET A 118 0.30 -0.70 6.82
C MET A 118 1.77 -0.84 7.23
N GLU A 119 2.02 -1.55 8.34
CA GLU A 119 3.37 -1.77 8.88
C GLU A 119 4.26 -2.67 8.01
N ILE A 120 3.70 -3.31 6.97
CA ILE A 120 4.50 -4.05 5.98
C ILE A 120 5.30 -3.13 5.05
N CYS A 121 4.86 -1.87 4.90
CA CYS A 121 5.55 -0.84 4.13
C CYS A 121 6.77 -0.31 4.88
N ARG A 122 7.80 0.11 4.14
CA ARG A 122 9.00 0.73 4.73
C ARG A 122 8.65 2.07 5.37
N SER A 123 9.40 2.47 6.41
CA SER A 123 9.23 3.77 7.06
C SER A 123 9.31 4.92 6.06
N GLU A 124 10.24 4.88 5.11
CA GLU A 124 10.39 5.89 4.05
C GLU A 124 9.14 5.99 3.17
N GLN A 125 8.54 4.86 2.80
CA GLN A 125 7.32 4.81 1.98
C GLN A 125 6.12 5.39 2.76
N ARG A 126 6.05 5.09 4.05
CA ARG A 126 5.01 5.61 4.95
C ARG A 126 5.11 7.12 5.12
N LEU A 127 6.33 7.63 5.30
CA LEU A 127 6.60 9.07 5.39
C LEU A 127 6.26 9.79 4.07
N ALA A 128 6.67 9.24 2.93
CA ALA A 128 6.32 9.80 1.62
C ALA A 128 4.79 9.82 1.41
N ALA A 129 4.08 8.75 1.81
CA ALA A 129 2.62 8.72 1.75
C ALA A 129 1.97 9.78 2.66
N GLU A 130 2.51 9.97 3.87
CA GLU A 130 2.06 11.00 4.81
C GLU A 130 2.23 12.41 4.21
N GLU A 131 3.36 12.70 3.57
CA GLU A 131 3.61 13.98 2.91
C GLU A 131 2.58 14.26 1.80
N TYR A 132 2.26 13.27 0.97
CA TYR A 132 1.22 13.41 -0.07
C TYR A 132 -0.17 13.60 0.52
N LEU A 133 -0.54 12.84 1.56
CA LEU A 133 -1.82 12.98 2.26
C LEU A 133 -1.96 14.38 2.86
N PHE A 134 -0.89 14.87 3.50
CA PHE A 134 -0.85 16.21 4.06
C PHE A 134 -0.99 17.29 2.99
N TYR A 135 -0.28 17.15 1.86
CA TYR A 135 -0.43 18.04 0.71
C TYR A 135 -1.87 18.06 0.17
N ILE A 136 -2.48 16.89 -0.06
CA ILE A 136 -3.88 16.79 -0.52
C ILE A 136 -4.83 17.45 0.49
N GLY A 137 -4.61 17.23 1.79
CA GLY A 137 -5.42 17.79 2.85
C GLY A 137 -5.34 19.31 2.94
N ARG A 138 -4.12 19.83 3.00
CA ARG A 138 -3.82 21.25 3.21
C ARG A 138 -3.97 22.05 1.92
N GLU A 139 -3.31 21.62 0.86
CA GLU A 139 -3.20 22.36 -0.39
C GLU A 139 -4.34 22.08 -1.35
N LEU A 140 -5.09 20.97 -1.22
CA LEU A 140 -6.29 20.72 -2.05
C LEU A 140 -7.62 20.81 -1.28
N GLY A 141 -7.57 20.97 0.04
CA GLY A 141 -8.74 21.17 0.90
C GLY A 141 -9.53 19.87 1.17
N VAL A 142 -8.94 18.71 0.87
CA VAL A 142 -9.58 17.41 1.05
C VAL A 142 -9.27 16.89 2.46
N ARG A 143 -10.06 17.32 3.44
CA ARG A 143 -9.82 17.08 4.88
C ARG A 143 -9.53 15.63 5.26
N GLN A 144 -10.00 14.66 4.49
CA GLN A 144 -9.69 13.25 4.67
C GLN A 144 -8.16 13.00 4.67
N GLY A 145 -7.38 13.72 3.86
CA GLY A 145 -5.92 13.62 3.87
C GLY A 145 -5.25 14.09 5.17
N LEU A 146 -5.96 14.81 6.04
CA LEU A 146 -5.45 15.27 7.34
C LEU A 146 -5.89 14.37 8.50
N ASN A 147 -6.70 13.34 8.25
CA ASN A 147 -7.12 12.45 9.31
C ASN A 147 -5.95 11.58 9.77
N THR A 148 -5.70 11.53 11.07
CA THR A 148 -4.78 10.56 11.65
C THR A 148 -5.44 9.18 11.59
N TYR A 149 -4.96 8.32 10.70
CA TYR A 149 -5.41 6.93 10.58
C TYR A 149 -4.75 6.07 11.67
N SER A 150 -5.01 6.42 12.93
CA SER A 150 -4.37 5.83 14.12
C SER A 150 -5.08 4.58 14.65
N GLY A 151 -5.93 3.96 13.84
CA GLY A 151 -6.67 2.76 14.21
C GLY A 151 -5.74 1.56 14.34
N LYS A 152 -5.08 1.41 15.50
CA LYS A 152 -4.31 0.20 15.82
C LYS A 152 -5.31 -0.91 16.14
N LEU A 153 -5.50 -1.81 15.19
CA LEU A 153 -6.13 -3.11 15.48
C LEU A 153 -5.30 -3.81 16.56
N THR A 154 -5.93 -4.21 17.67
CA THR A 154 -5.27 -4.99 18.70
C THR A 154 -5.05 -6.40 18.16
N LEU A 155 -3.89 -6.61 17.54
CA LEU A 155 -3.46 -7.92 17.06
C LEU A 155 -2.75 -8.70 18.16
N PRO A 156 -2.90 -10.05 18.21
CA PRO A 156 -2.12 -10.90 19.10
C PRO A 156 -0.62 -10.75 18.82
N GLN A 157 0.21 -10.95 19.84
CA GLN A 157 1.65 -10.71 19.73
C GLN A 157 2.31 -11.61 18.68
N GLU A 158 1.82 -12.84 18.58
CA GLU A 158 2.23 -13.87 17.64
C GLU A 158 2.01 -13.45 16.18
N ALA A 159 0.98 -12.64 15.90
CA ALA A 159 0.76 -12.11 14.56
C ALA A 159 1.68 -10.92 14.23
N ARG A 160 2.17 -10.18 15.24
CA ARG A 160 3.03 -9.01 15.04
C ARG A 160 4.46 -9.42 14.73
N THR A 161 4.96 -10.42 15.44
CA THR A 161 6.36 -10.86 15.36
C THR A 161 6.43 -12.37 15.18
N PRO A 162 7.15 -12.88 14.17
CA PRO A 162 7.30 -14.32 13.99
C PRO A 162 8.15 -14.93 15.12
N PHE A 163 8.02 -16.25 15.29
CA PHE A 163 8.81 -17.00 16.24
C PHE A 163 10.31 -16.87 15.95
N GLY A 164 11.11 -16.55 16.96
CA GLY A 164 12.56 -16.41 16.85
C GLY A 164 13.06 -15.00 16.48
N GLU A 165 12.20 -14.09 16.01
CA GLU A 165 12.54 -12.66 15.94
C GLU A 165 12.18 -11.99 17.28
N HIS A 166 13.16 -11.41 17.96
CA HIS A 166 12.90 -10.49 19.07
C HIS A 166 12.99 -9.07 18.49
N GLY A 167 11.88 -8.33 18.57
CA GLY A 167 11.74 -7.02 17.94
C GLY A 167 12.94 -6.13 18.22
N GLY A 168 13.67 -5.77 17.17
CA GLY A 168 14.66 -4.71 17.24
C GLY A 168 13.97 -3.41 17.62
N LEU A 169 14.44 -2.81 18.72
CA LEU A 169 14.12 -1.46 19.16
C LEU A 169 14.46 -0.43 18.08
#